data_AF-A0A528D9I2-F1
#
_entry.id   AF-A0A528D9I2-F1
#
_cell.length_a   1.000
_cell.length_b   1.000
_cell.length_c   1.000
_cell.angle_alpha   90.00
_cell.angle_beta   90.00
_cell.angle_gamma   90.00
#
_symmetry.space_group_name_H-M   'P 1'
#
loop_
_entity.id
_entity.type
_entity.pdbx_description
1 polymer ?
#
loop_
_entity_poly.entity_id
_entity_poly.type
_entity_poly.pdbx_seq_one_letter_code
_entity_poly.pdbx_strand_id
1 'polypeptide(L)'
;EPIPGKPMPAVTVVTRDYPNLYARFTALGPLMTEVGNGGKGISWKTAHEVEALGALNGVQPAGSAKGLPKIETDIDATEVILMLAPETNGEVAVKAWQALSKATGR
;
A
#
# COMPACT_ATOMS: atom_id res chain seq x y z
N GLU A 1 -23.46 5.33 -25.89
CA GLU A 1 -24.01 5.80 -24.60
C GLU A 1 -22.89 6.23 -23.66
N PRO A 2 -23.11 7.24 -22.81
CA PRO A 2 -22.15 7.67 -21.80
C PRO A 2 -22.01 6.60 -20.69
N ILE A 3 -20.98 5.75 -20.78
CA ILE A 3 -20.69 4.70 -19.77
C ILE A 3 -19.35 5.02 -19.07
N PRO A 4 -19.32 5.27 -17.74
CA PRO A 4 -18.07 5.51 -17.00
C PRO A 4 -17.06 4.36 -17.17
N GLY A 5 -15.80 4.70 -17.43
CA GLY A 5 -14.71 3.73 -17.62
C GLY A 5 -14.67 3.07 -19.02
N LYS A 6 -15.54 3.49 -19.96
CA LYS A 6 -15.48 3.10 -21.38
C LYS A 6 -15.39 4.34 -22.29
N PRO A 7 -16.47 4.92 -22.87
CA PRO A 7 -16.35 6.18 -23.62
C PRO A 7 -16.35 7.43 -22.72
N MET A 8 -16.50 7.29 -21.40
CA MET A 8 -16.35 8.39 -20.43
C MET A 8 -15.27 8.07 -19.39
N PRO A 9 -14.71 9.09 -18.71
CA PRO A 9 -13.85 8.90 -17.56
C PRO A 9 -14.48 8.01 -16.48
N ALA A 10 -13.64 7.39 -15.66
CA ALA A 10 -14.11 6.72 -14.45
C ALA A 10 -14.67 7.75 -13.46
N VAL A 11 -15.76 7.39 -12.78
CA VAL A 11 -16.38 8.19 -11.72
C VAL A 11 -16.34 7.36 -10.45
N THR A 12 -15.58 7.83 -9.45
CA THR A 12 -15.33 7.09 -8.21
C THR A 12 -15.57 7.99 -7.00
N VAL A 13 -16.14 7.41 -5.94
CA VAL A 13 -16.34 8.10 -4.65
C VAL A 13 -15.10 7.91 -3.78
N VAL A 14 -14.57 9.01 -3.24
CA VAL A 14 -13.43 9.00 -2.32
C VAL A 14 -13.82 9.70 -1.03
N THR A 15 -13.81 8.96 0.08
CA THR A 15 -14.09 9.48 1.41
C THR A 15 -12.85 10.15 2.00
N ARG A 16 -13.00 11.38 2.50
CA ARG A 16 -11.90 12.16 3.11
C ARG A 16 -12.25 12.53 4.54
N ASP A 17 -11.36 12.16 5.45
CA ASP A 17 -11.46 12.46 6.87
C ASP A 17 -10.47 13.58 7.20
N TYR A 18 -10.90 14.81 6.92
CA TYR A 18 -10.08 16.00 7.06
C TYR A 18 -9.58 16.25 8.49
N PRO A 19 -10.37 16.04 9.56
CA PRO A 19 -9.90 16.22 10.93
C PRO A 19 -8.69 15.34 11.29
N ASN A 20 -8.58 14.16 10.69
CA ASN A 20 -7.50 13.20 10.96
C ASN A 20 -6.42 13.18 9.86
N LEU A 21 -6.29 14.25 9.07
CA LEU A 21 -5.37 14.29 7.94
C LEU A 21 -3.92 14.01 8.37
N TYR A 22 -3.44 14.65 9.43
CA TYR A 22 -2.07 14.46 9.92
C TYR A 22 -1.84 13.03 10.41
N ALA A 23 -2.77 12.47 11.18
CA ALA A 23 -2.68 11.09 11.66
C ALA A 23 -2.60 10.07 10.50
N ARG A 24 -3.26 10.34 9.37
CA ARG A 24 -3.18 9.52 8.15
C ARG A 24 -1.90 9.76 7.35
N PHE A 25 -1.35 10.98 7.39
CA PHE A 25 -0.09 11.30 6.72
C PHE A 25 1.09 10.59 7.39
N THR A 26 1.08 10.51 8.73
CA THR A 26 2.18 9.92 9.52
C THR A 26 2.00 8.43 9.80
N ALA A 27 1.26 7.72 8.96
CA ALA A 27 1.02 6.29 9.11
C ALA A 27 0.82 5.59 7.75
N LEU A 28 1.26 4.34 7.65
CA LEU A 28 0.94 3.50 6.49
C LEU A 28 -0.52 3.06 6.57
N GLY A 29 -1.35 3.58 5.65
CA GLY A 29 -2.79 3.33 5.64
C GLY A 29 -3.18 1.84 5.48
N PRO A 30 -4.40 1.46 5.88
CA PRO A 30 -4.82 0.06 5.98
C PRO A 30 -4.98 -0.66 4.63
N LEU A 31 -5.10 0.09 3.53
CA LEU A 31 -5.36 -0.48 2.21
C LEU A 31 -4.23 -1.39 1.70
N MET A 32 -2.99 -1.21 2.18
CA MET A 32 -1.89 -2.13 1.84
C MET A 32 -2.10 -3.53 2.42
N THR A 33 -2.82 -3.65 3.55
CA THR A 33 -3.20 -4.93 4.13
C THR A 33 -4.52 -5.46 3.54
N GLU A 34 -5.51 -4.58 3.34
CA GLU A 34 -6.85 -4.97 2.90
C GLU A 34 -6.95 -5.28 1.40
N VAL A 35 -6.34 -4.42 0.57
CA VAL A 35 -6.39 -4.52 -0.91
C VAL A 35 -5.10 -5.14 -1.45
N GLY A 36 -3.96 -4.78 -0.87
CA GLY A 36 -2.63 -5.20 -1.32
C GLY A 36 -1.89 -4.09 -2.06
N ASN A 37 -0.80 -4.48 -2.72
CA ASN A 37 0.06 -3.59 -3.49
C ASN A 37 0.11 -4.04 -4.96
N GLY A 38 0.49 -3.15 -5.88
CA GLY A 38 0.54 -3.48 -7.29
C GLY A 38 0.87 -2.31 -8.20
N GLY A 39 1.05 -2.64 -9.48
CA GLY A 39 1.38 -1.70 -10.53
C GLY A 39 1.51 -2.43 -11.86
N LYS A 40 1.51 -1.69 -12.98
CA LYS A 40 1.72 -2.25 -14.33
C LYS A 40 0.82 -3.46 -14.65
N GLY A 41 -0.42 -3.45 -14.18
CA GLY A 41 -1.42 -4.50 -14.46
C GLY A 41 -1.30 -5.76 -13.60
N ILE A 42 -0.42 -5.79 -12.59
CA ILE A 42 -0.31 -6.90 -11.64
C ILE A 42 -0.50 -6.40 -10.19
N SER A 43 -0.93 -7.30 -9.31
CA SER A 43 -1.16 -7.04 -7.90
C SER A 43 -0.74 -8.23 -7.04
N TRP A 44 -0.31 -7.97 -5.82
CA TRP A 44 0.10 -8.98 -4.85
C TRP A 44 -0.29 -8.59 -3.42
N LYS A 45 -0.30 -9.59 -2.53
CA LYS A 45 -0.52 -9.38 -1.10
C LYS A 45 0.76 -8.85 -0.46
N THR A 46 0.63 -7.85 0.41
CA THR A 46 1.77 -7.24 1.09
C THR A 46 1.61 -7.15 2.62
N ALA A 47 0.64 -7.86 3.19
CA ALA A 47 0.38 -7.84 4.64
C ALA A 47 1.61 -8.23 5.48
N HIS A 48 2.43 -9.17 4.99
CA HIS A 48 3.69 -9.55 5.64
C HIS A 48 4.66 -8.37 5.75
N GLU A 49 4.84 -7.61 4.67
CA GLU A 49 5.70 -6.42 4.67
C GLU A 49 5.14 -5.30 5.54
N VAL A 50 3.81 -5.14 5.59
CA VAL A 50 3.17 -4.17 6.50
C VAL A 50 3.41 -4.52 7.96
N GLU A 51 3.35 -5.80 8.32
CA GLU A 51 3.69 -6.28 9.67
C GLU A 51 5.17 -6.02 10.00
N ALA A 52 6.08 -6.33 9.06
CA ALA A 52 7.50 -6.05 9.20
C ALA A 52 7.78 -4.55 9.41
N LEU A 53 7.08 -3.67 8.68
CA LEU A 53 7.15 -2.22 8.88
C LEU A 53 6.64 -1.79 10.25
N GLY A 54 5.57 -2.41 10.75
CA GLY A 54 5.08 -2.17 12.11
C GLY A 54 6.10 -2.55 13.18
N ALA A 55 6.88 -3.61 12.95
CA ALA A 55 7.98 -4.01 13.83
C ALA A 55 9.20 -3.09 13.73
N LEU A 56 9.52 -2.60 12.52
CA LEU A 56 10.69 -1.75 12.25
C LEU A 56 10.47 -0.29 12.68
N ASN A 57 9.40 0.33 12.21
CA ASN A 57 9.10 1.75 12.43
C ASN A 57 8.29 1.96 13.73
N GLY A 58 7.79 0.88 14.33
CA GLY A 58 6.76 0.94 15.37
C GLY A 58 5.38 1.25 14.81
N VAL A 59 4.39 1.30 15.71
CA VAL A 59 2.99 1.58 15.35
C VAL A 59 2.44 2.81 16.06
N GLN A 60 1.45 3.45 15.46
CA GLN A 60 0.74 4.56 16.09
C GLN A 60 0.02 4.07 17.36
N PRO A 61 0.24 4.71 18.53
CA PRO A 61 -0.28 4.19 19.80
C PRO A 61 -1.77 4.48 20.04
N ALA A 62 -2.32 5.51 19.39
CA ALA A 62 -3.68 5.98 19.60
C ALA A 62 -4.23 6.74 18.36
N GLY A 63 -5.48 7.20 18.45
CA GLY A 63 -6.13 7.99 17.42
C GLY A 63 -6.66 7.17 16.25
N SER A 64 -7.04 7.85 15.17
CA SER A 64 -7.65 7.23 13.97
C SER A 64 -6.73 6.28 13.22
N ALA A 65 -5.41 6.38 13.43
CA ALA A 65 -4.39 5.54 12.81
C ALA A 65 -3.82 4.48 13.76
N LYS A 66 -4.42 4.28 14.94
CA LYS A 66 -3.93 3.35 15.97
C LYS A 66 -3.64 1.96 15.39
N GLY A 67 -2.45 1.46 15.69
CA GLY A 67 -1.99 0.13 15.25
C GLY A 67 -1.41 0.08 13.83
N LEU A 68 -1.46 1.18 13.08
CA LEU A 68 -0.82 1.26 11.76
C LEU A 68 0.68 1.59 11.89
N PRO A 69 1.55 1.08 10.99
CA PRO A 69 2.97 1.42 10.98
C PRO A 69 3.21 2.92 10.88
N LYS A 70 4.20 3.42 11.61
CA LYS A 70 4.54 4.86 11.64
C LYS A 70 5.25 5.32 10.37
N ILE A 71 5.03 6.60 10.05
CA ILE A 71 5.80 7.39 9.09
C ILE A 71 6.04 8.78 9.72
N GLU A 72 6.89 8.85 10.74
CA GLU A 72 7.17 10.10 11.48
C GLU A 72 8.44 10.79 10.98
N THR A 73 9.41 10.00 10.52
CA THR A 73 10.70 10.46 10.01
C THR A 73 10.85 10.17 8.51
N ASP A 74 11.84 10.82 7.90
CA ASP A 74 12.29 10.51 6.55
C ASP A 74 12.85 9.08 6.44
N ILE A 75 13.48 8.57 7.51
CA ILE A 75 13.90 7.17 7.62
C ILE A 75 12.69 6.24 7.55
N ASP A 76 11.64 6.49 8.33
CA ASP A 76 10.43 5.65 8.30
C ASP A 76 9.81 5.59 6.90
N ALA A 77 9.72 6.74 6.23
CA ALA A 77 9.21 6.84 4.87
C ALA A 77 10.10 6.09 3.86
N THR A 78 11.42 6.15 4.04
CA THR A 78 12.38 5.43 3.21
C THR A 78 12.23 3.91 3.40
N GLU A 79 12.08 3.45 4.63
CA GLU A 79 11.86 2.02 4.92
C GLU A 79 10.53 1.51 4.35
N VAL A 80 9.47 2.33 4.35
CA VAL A 80 8.22 1.98 3.65
C VAL A 80 8.46 1.71 2.16
N ILE A 81 9.26 2.55 1.50
CA ILE A 81 9.62 2.37 0.09
C ILE A 81 10.42 1.08 -0.09
N LEU A 82 11.50 0.92 0.70
CA LEU A 82 12.42 -0.22 0.58
C LEU A 82 11.74 -1.56 0.87
N MET A 83 10.83 -1.60 1.85
CA MET A 83 10.14 -2.82 2.25
C MET A 83 9.07 -3.24 1.24
N LEU A 84 8.32 -2.28 0.67
CA LEU A 84 7.17 -2.57 -0.19
C LEU A 84 7.51 -2.72 -1.67
N ALA A 85 8.68 -2.24 -2.11
CA ALA A 85 9.07 -2.28 -3.51
C ALA A 85 9.73 -3.62 -3.89
N PRO A 86 9.34 -4.25 -5.02
CA PRO A 86 9.96 -5.48 -5.50
C PRO A 86 11.44 -5.31 -5.88
N GLU A 87 11.90 -4.10 -6.18
CA GLU A 87 13.28 -3.82 -6.56
C GLU A 87 14.26 -3.90 -5.37
N THR A 88 13.74 -3.72 -4.15
CA THR A 88 14.54 -3.62 -2.92
C THR A 88 14.22 -4.70 -1.91
N ASN A 89 13.07 -5.39 -2.05
CA ASN A 89 12.70 -6.54 -1.24
C ASN A 89 12.51 -7.80 -2.12
N GLY A 90 13.41 -8.77 -1.94
CA GLY A 90 13.41 -10.03 -2.70
C GLY A 90 12.13 -10.86 -2.53
N GLU A 91 11.46 -10.80 -1.37
CA GLU A 91 10.19 -11.49 -1.18
C GLU A 91 9.07 -10.88 -2.03
N VAL A 92 9.06 -9.55 -2.11
CA VAL A 92 8.12 -8.81 -2.96
C VAL A 92 8.45 -9.03 -4.43
N ALA A 93 9.73 -9.12 -4.79
CA ALA A 93 10.16 -9.45 -6.15
C ALA A 93 9.57 -10.78 -6.62
N VAL A 94 9.67 -11.83 -5.80
CA VAL A 94 9.11 -13.15 -6.10
C VAL A 94 7.59 -13.07 -6.25
N LYS A 95 6.89 -12.36 -5.35
CA LYS A 95 5.43 -12.18 -5.44
C LYS A 95 5.01 -11.45 -6.72
N ALA A 96 5.75 -10.41 -7.12
CA ALA A 96 5.47 -9.63 -8.31
C ALA A 96 5.66 -10.46 -9.59
N TRP A 97 6.77 -11.21 -9.70
CA TRP A 97 7.00 -12.10 -10.83
C TRP A 97 5.99 -13.24 -10.90
N GLN A 98 5.63 -13.85 -9.76
CA GLN A 98 4.54 -14.84 -9.72
C GLN A 98 3.21 -14.27 -10.19
N ALA A 99 2.89 -13.02 -9.85
CA ALA A 99 1.68 -12.35 -10.33
C ALA A 99 1.73 -12.15 -11.85
N LEU A 100 2.88 -11.75 -12.40
CA LEU A 100 3.06 -11.61 -13.86
C LEU A 100 2.96 -12.95 -14.58
N SER A 101 3.57 -14.01 -14.04
CA SER A 101 3.53 -15.35 -14.62
C SER A 101 2.11 -15.90 -14.81
N LYS A 102 1.14 -15.46 -14.00
CA LYS A 102 -0.28 -15.83 -14.19
C LYS A 102 -0.86 -15.25 -15.48
N ALA A 103 -0.49 -14.03 -15.83
CA ALA A 103 -0.97 -13.37 -17.03
C ALA A 103 -0.26 -13.89 -18.30
N THR A 104 1.02 -14.24 -18.19
CA THR A 104 1.83 -14.71 -19.32
C THR A 104 1.76 -16.23 -19.53
N GLY A 105 1.42 -16.99 -18.49
CA GLY A 105 1.47 -18.46 -18.47
C GLY A 105 2.89 -19.03 -18.43
N ARG A 106 3.90 -18.24 -18.03
CA ARG A 106 5.32 -18.61 -18.01
C ARG A 106 6.06 -18.01 -16.84
#